data_AF-A0A3C1UE68-F1
#
_entry.id   AF-A0A3C1UE68-F1
#
_cell.length_a   1.000
_cell.length_b   1.000
_cell.length_c   1.000
_cell.angle_alpha   90.00
_cell.angle_beta   90.00
_cell.angle_gamma   90.00
#
_symmetry.space_group_name_H-M   'P 1'
#
loop_
_entity.id
_entity.type
_entity.pdbx_description
1 polymer ?
#
loop_
_entity_poly.entity_id
_entity_poly.type
_entity_poly.pdbx_seq_one_letter_code
_entity_poly.pdbx_strand_id
1 'polypeptide(L)'
;PYKGVYIIPEQVYYDGANYQVTAIADSAFFQSKATEVQVPNTVTTIGECAFAYATDLANITLPLHLKDVSKMLLAGTNVVNVAVPEGVKTIGWGAFQSCPMLHTMLLPSTTKRIDAYGYNNCHNLFEIYCAAPTAPEASGWAIFIGLSGIDVIVPDDDAVAKYAANAVWGDESTFTLYPSEEVSISMTGEVEKYNDHYMRFALGNNLAYKIYKGDELIALTAADFYYVPITAEGAEYYIVPTNMMNDAEATKVVIAPSAVKNVTDDLDLPTVYGRDGSIYIHGNTHGEMVTVFDMYGRLCFRRATNGDEVITLDRGIYVVLVGNHPTKVRL
;
A
#
# COMPACT_ATOMS: atom_id res chain seq x y z
N PRO A 1 -3.49 6.35 -20.87
CA PRO A 1 -3.40 5.52 -19.64
C PRO A 1 -4.20 6.17 -18.50
N TYR A 2 -4.92 5.38 -17.71
CA TYR A 2 -5.65 5.87 -16.55
C TYR A 2 -4.66 6.36 -15.48
N LYS A 3 -4.99 7.51 -14.86
CA LYS A 3 -4.20 8.12 -13.78
C LYS A 3 -4.97 8.04 -12.47
N GLY A 4 -4.44 7.30 -11.51
CA GLY A 4 -5.09 7.09 -10.21
C GLY A 4 -4.68 5.79 -9.55
N VAL A 5 -5.47 5.39 -8.55
CA VAL A 5 -5.24 4.16 -7.76
C VAL A 5 -5.66 2.94 -8.56
N TYR A 6 -4.81 1.90 -8.54
CA TYR A 6 -5.11 0.58 -9.06
C TYR A 6 -5.18 -0.43 -7.91
N ILE A 7 -6.31 -1.10 -7.77
CA ILE A 7 -6.48 -2.22 -6.84
C ILE A 7 -6.50 -3.49 -7.69
N ILE A 8 -5.46 -4.31 -7.59
CA ILE A 8 -5.42 -5.59 -8.31
C ILE A 8 -6.33 -6.55 -7.55
N PRO A 9 -7.31 -7.19 -8.21
CA PRO A 9 -8.24 -8.08 -7.53
C PRO A 9 -7.55 -9.38 -7.11
N GLU A 10 -7.95 -9.97 -5.98
CA GLU A 10 -7.49 -11.30 -5.56
C GLU A 10 -7.99 -12.43 -6.48
N GLN A 11 -9.14 -12.20 -7.12
CA GLN A 11 -9.82 -13.18 -7.97
C GLN A 11 -10.56 -12.48 -9.12
N VAL A 12 -10.60 -13.13 -10.28
CA VAL A 12 -11.37 -12.70 -11.44
C VAL A 12 -12.33 -13.80 -11.87
N TYR A 13 -13.55 -13.42 -12.27
CA TYR A 13 -14.52 -14.34 -12.85
C TYR A 13 -14.43 -14.27 -14.39
N TYR A 14 -14.26 -15.42 -15.03
CA TYR A 14 -14.21 -15.53 -16.47
C TYR A 14 -14.80 -16.89 -16.90
N ASP A 15 -15.67 -16.88 -17.91
CA ASP A 15 -16.25 -18.08 -18.54
C ASP A 15 -16.77 -19.15 -17.55
N GLY A 16 -17.62 -18.75 -16.61
CA GLY A 16 -18.22 -19.70 -15.67
C GLY A 16 -17.35 -20.04 -14.45
N ALA A 17 -16.09 -19.61 -14.41
CA ALA A 17 -15.13 -19.99 -13.40
C ALA A 17 -14.46 -18.79 -12.72
N ASN A 18 -14.01 -19.03 -11.49
CA ASN A 18 -13.25 -18.08 -10.69
C ASN A 18 -11.76 -18.43 -10.74
N TYR A 19 -10.92 -17.44 -11.04
CA TYR A 19 -9.47 -17.58 -11.14
C TYR A 19 -8.80 -16.69 -10.12
N GLN A 20 -7.96 -17.27 -9.27
CA GLN A 20 -7.14 -16.50 -8.34
C GLN A 20 -6.03 -15.78 -9.10
N VAL A 21 -5.79 -14.51 -8.77
CA VAL A 21 -4.70 -13.71 -9.34
C VAL A 21 -3.43 -14.01 -8.56
N THR A 22 -2.54 -14.78 -9.17
CA THR A 22 -1.31 -15.28 -8.53
C THR A 22 -0.03 -14.63 -9.03
N ALA A 23 -0.11 -13.86 -10.13
CA ALA A 23 1.04 -13.21 -10.74
C ALA A 23 0.68 -11.91 -11.45
N ILE A 24 1.65 -11.01 -11.52
CA ILE A 24 1.65 -9.83 -12.41
C ILE A 24 2.71 -10.09 -13.48
N ALA A 25 2.32 -9.99 -14.75
CA ALA A 25 3.22 -10.30 -15.87
C ALA A 25 4.30 -9.21 -16.09
N ASP A 26 5.32 -9.57 -16.86
CA ASP A 26 6.39 -8.65 -17.27
C ASP A 26 5.80 -7.39 -17.89
N SER A 27 6.31 -6.23 -17.47
CA SER A 27 5.93 -4.91 -18.00
C SER A 27 4.42 -4.57 -17.92
N ALA A 28 3.62 -5.26 -17.11
CA ALA A 28 2.16 -5.08 -17.07
C ALA A 28 1.71 -3.63 -16.76
N PHE A 29 2.49 -2.89 -15.97
CA PHE A 29 2.29 -1.49 -15.63
C PHE A 29 3.48 -0.60 -16.06
N PHE A 30 4.26 -1.04 -17.05
CA PHE A 30 5.37 -0.26 -17.60
C PHE A 30 4.87 1.11 -18.09
N GLN A 31 5.52 2.18 -17.65
CA GLN A 31 5.14 3.57 -17.94
C GLN A 31 3.67 3.92 -17.59
N SER A 32 3.07 3.19 -16.65
CA SER A 32 1.73 3.48 -16.15
C SER A 32 1.65 4.90 -15.55
N LYS A 33 0.43 5.45 -15.57
CA LYS A 33 0.10 6.70 -14.87
C LYS A 33 -0.56 6.45 -13.51
N ALA A 34 -0.49 5.20 -13.03
CA ALA A 34 -0.91 4.84 -11.68
C ALA A 34 -0.23 5.75 -10.65
N THR A 35 -0.99 6.26 -9.71
CA THR A 35 -0.45 6.99 -8.55
C THR A 35 -0.20 6.07 -7.37
N GLU A 36 -0.98 4.98 -7.30
CA GLU A 36 -0.88 3.93 -6.31
C GLU A 36 -1.23 2.57 -6.94
N VAL A 37 -0.55 1.51 -6.51
CA VAL A 37 -0.90 0.12 -6.85
C VAL A 37 -0.99 -0.71 -5.57
N GLN A 38 -2.15 -1.31 -5.34
CA GLN A 38 -2.36 -2.29 -4.27
C GLN A 38 -2.27 -3.69 -4.88
N VAL A 39 -1.21 -4.42 -4.53
CA VAL A 39 -1.00 -5.81 -4.96
C VAL A 39 -1.52 -6.75 -3.86
N PRO A 40 -2.45 -7.67 -4.16
CA PRO A 40 -2.98 -8.58 -3.16
C PRO A 40 -1.98 -9.66 -2.77
N ASN A 41 -2.09 -10.18 -1.55
CA ASN A 41 -1.23 -11.25 -1.03
C ASN A 41 -1.38 -12.60 -1.76
N THR A 42 -2.42 -12.76 -2.60
CA THR A 42 -2.54 -13.92 -3.50
C THR A 42 -1.46 -13.92 -4.59
N VAL A 43 -0.87 -12.77 -4.90
CA VAL A 43 0.24 -12.64 -5.86
C VAL A 43 1.53 -13.11 -5.23
N THR A 44 2.18 -14.08 -5.88
CA THR A 44 3.45 -14.68 -5.43
C THR A 44 4.63 -14.35 -6.34
N THR A 45 4.35 -13.85 -7.55
CA THR A 45 5.35 -13.50 -8.57
C THR A 45 4.98 -12.19 -9.25
N ILE A 46 5.95 -11.31 -9.42
CA ILE A 46 5.83 -10.09 -10.21
C ILE A 46 6.93 -10.08 -11.25
N GLY A 47 6.54 -9.93 -12.53
CA GLY A 47 7.43 -10.00 -13.68
C GLY A 47 8.45 -8.87 -13.77
N GLU A 48 9.41 -9.02 -14.68
CA GLU A 48 10.43 -8.01 -14.95
C GLU A 48 9.82 -6.71 -15.45
N CYS A 49 10.38 -5.58 -15.02
CA CYS A 49 9.94 -4.23 -15.41
C CYS A 49 8.44 -3.95 -15.14
N ALA A 50 7.76 -4.74 -14.30
CA ALA A 50 6.31 -4.69 -14.19
C ALA A 50 5.78 -3.28 -13.88
N PHE A 51 6.50 -2.46 -13.10
CA PHE A 51 6.14 -1.07 -12.80
C PHE A 51 7.18 -0.06 -13.27
N ALA A 52 8.15 -0.46 -14.10
CA ALA A 52 9.24 0.42 -14.49
C ALA A 52 8.73 1.67 -15.22
N TYR A 53 9.31 2.82 -14.88
CA TYR A 53 9.01 4.15 -15.41
C TYR A 53 7.56 4.60 -15.23
N ALA A 54 6.81 3.98 -14.30
CA ALA A 54 5.55 4.52 -13.80
C ALA A 54 5.82 5.77 -12.94
N THR A 55 6.14 6.88 -13.61
CA THR A 55 6.64 8.13 -13.00
C THR A 55 5.62 8.85 -12.12
N ASP A 56 4.35 8.48 -12.15
CA ASP A 56 3.34 8.99 -11.23
C ASP A 56 3.17 8.11 -9.97
N LEU A 57 3.76 6.90 -9.96
CA LEU A 57 3.56 5.90 -8.90
C LEU A 57 4.36 6.31 -7.66
N ALA A 58 3.65 6.72 -6.61
CA ALA A 58 4.23 7.12 -5.32
C ALA A 58 4.08 6.04 -4.24
N ASN A 59 3.03 5.21 -4.33
CA ASN A 59 2.69 4.21 -3.32
C ASN A 59 2.50 2.83 -3.95
N ILE A 60 3.20 1.83 -3.43
CA ILE A 60 2.99 0.43 -3.80
C ILE A 60 3.24 -0.46 -2.59
N THR A 61 2.32 -1.38 -2.32
CA THR A 61 2.53 -2.44 -1.33
C THR A 61 2.91 -3.72 -2.06
N LEU A 62 4.10 -4.26 -1.76
CA LEU A 62 4.53 -5.55 -2.29
C LEU A 62 3.86 -6.69 -1.51
N PRO A 63 3.45 -7.79 -2.17
CA PRO A 63 2.71 -8.86 -1.51
C PRO A 63 3.61 -9.70 -0.58
N LEU A 64 3.05 -10.18 0.54
CA LEU A 64 3.79 -10.85 1.61
C LEU A 64 4.56 -12.10 1.17
N HIS A 65 4.09 -12.80 0.15
CA HIS A 65 4.65 -14.09 -0.30
C HIS A 65 5.52 -13.96 -1.55
N LEU A 66 5.97 -12.75 -1.86
CA LEU A 66 6.88 -12.51 -2.98
C LEU A 66 8.22 -13.22 -2.73
N LYS A 67 8.67 -14.02 -3.71
CA LYS A 67 9.92 -14.80 -3.59
C LYS A 67 11.17 -13.98 -3.91
N ASP A 68 11.06 -13.08 -4.89
CA ASP A 68 12.14 -12.26 -5.40
C ASP A 68 11.57 -10.92 -5.89
N VAL A 69 12.36 -9.86 -5.77
CA VAL A 69 12.08 -8.58 -6.45
C VAL A 69 12.74 -8.68 -7.83
N SER A 70 11.93 -8.68 -8.88
CA SER A 70 12.40 -8.91 -10.26
C SER A 70 13.26 -7.76 -10.80
N LYS A 71 13.94 -8.04 -11.92
CA LYS A 71 14.75 -7.04 -12.63
C LYS A 71 13.93 -5.80 -12.96
N MET A 72 14.50 -4.63 -12.64
CA MET A 72 13.94 -3.31 -12.90
C MET A 72 12.49 -3.12 -12.40
N LEU A 73 12.03 -3.88 -11.40
CA LEU A 73 10.63 -3.92 -11.00
C LEU A 73 9.98 -2.53 -10.86
N LEU A 74 10.66 -1.62 -10.16
CA LEU A 74 10.23 -0.26 -9.83
C LEU A 74 11.20 0.81 -10.38
N ALA A 75 12.07 0.47 -11.33
CA ALA A 75 13.05 1.40 -11.88
C ALA A 75 12.39 2.66 -12.44
N GLY A 76 12.86 3.86 -12.10
CA GLY A 76 12.33 5.12 -12.62
C GLY A 76 10.95 5.53 -12.07
N THR A 77 10.50 4.94 -10.96
CA THR A 77 9.24 5.32 -10.29
C THR A 77 9.46 6.39 -9.23
N ASN A 78 8.39 7.06 -8.81
CA ASN A 78 8.42 8.07 -7.76
C ASN A 78 8.01 7.51 -6.39
N VAL A 79 8.24 6.20 -6.17
CA VAL A 79 7.96 5.57 -4.88
C VAL A 79 8.74 6.26 -3.77
N VAL A 80 8.06 6.56 -2.68
CA VAL A 80 8.65 7.33 -1.57
C VAL A 80 9.37 6.42 -0.59
N ASN A 81 8.70 5.34 -0.19
CA ASN A 81 9.22 4.32 0.70
C ASN A 81 8.86 2.93 0.14
N VAL A 82 9.72 1.94 0.36
CA VAL A 82 9.43 0.54 0.00
C VAL A 82 9.81 -0.39 1.14
N ALA A 83 8.86 -1.26 1.51
CA ALA A 83 9.13 -2.41 2.36
C ALA A 83 9.26 -3.68 1.51
N VAL A 84 10.45 -4.29 1.48
CA VAL A 84 10.65 -5.58 0.81
C VAL A 84 10.09 -6.70 1.72
N PRO A 85 9.17 -7.55 1.23
CA PRO A 85 8.49 -8.54 2.06
C PRO A 85 9.42 -9.65 2.56
N GLU A 86 9.18 -10.11 3.79
CA GLU A 86 9.89 -11.24 4.38
C GLU A 86 9.73 -12.48 3.48
N GLY A 87 10.80 -13.25 3.31
CA GLY A 87 10.85 -14.37 2.38
C GLY A 87 11.61 -14.05 1.08
N VAL A 88 11.64 -12.78 0.65
CA VAL A 88 12.41 -12.34 -0.51
C VAL A 88 13.88 -12.72 -0.35
N LYS A 89 14.44 -13.40 -1.35
CA LYS A 89 15.84 -13.84 -1.34
C LYS A 89 16.73 -12.94 -2.18
N THR A 90 16.23 -12.50 -3.33
CA THR A 90 17.00 -11.70 -4.29
C THR A 90 16.30 -10.38 -4.60
N ILE A 91 17.07 -9.31 -4.65
CA ILE A 91 16.70 -8.06 -5.32
C ILE A 91 17.41 -8.02 -6.66
N GLY A 92 16.65 -8.10 -7.74
CA GLY A 92 17.15 -8.23 -9.10
C GLY A 92 17.83 -6.98 -9.64
N TRP A 93 18.50 -7.15 -10.78
CA TRP A 93 19.26 -6.10 -11.45
C TRP A 93 18.43 -4.83 -11.61
N GLY A 94 18.95 -3.70 -11.13
CA GLY A 94 18.28 -2.40 -11.28
C GLY A 94 16.88 -2.29 -10.68
N ALA A 95 16.48 -3.18 -9.76
CA ALA A 95 15.09 -3.27 -9.25
C ALA A 95 14.48 -1.93 -8.83
N PHE A 96 15.27 -1.05 -8.22
CA PHE A 96 14.87 0.30 -7.80
C PHE A 96 15.72 1.39 -8.46
N GLN A 97 16.37 1.10 -9.59
CA GLN A 97 17.26 2.07 -10.24
C GLN A 97 16.52 3.38 -10.57
N SER A 98 17.16 4.51 -10.29
CA SER A 98 16.68 5.87 -10.59
C SER A 98 15.28 6.16 -10.01
N CYS A 99 15.01 5.77 -8.76
CA CYS A 99 13.80 6.22 -8.06
C CYS A 99 14.09 7.53 -7.32
N PRO A 100 13.76 8.71 -7.88
CA PRO A 100 14.24 9.98 -7.36
C PRO A 100 13.53 10.40 -6.07
N MET A 101 12.40 9.79 -5.72
CA MET A 101 11.66 10.12 -4.49
C MET A 101 11.86 9.09 -3.38
N LEU A 102 12.63 8.03 -3.63
CA LEU A 102 12.84 6.97 -2.66
C LEU A 102 13.75 7.47 -1.53
N HIS A 103 13.19 7.64 -0.33
CA HIS A 103 13.88 8.15 0.85
C HIS A 103 14.42 7.05 1.75
N THR A 104 13.59 6.04 1.99
CA THR A 104 13.89 4.93 2.90
C THR A 104 13.55 3.59 2.28
N MET A 105 14.26 2.55 2.70
CA MET A 105 13.95 1.17 2.34
C MET A 105 14.11 0.23 3.52
N LEU A 106 13.21 -0.75 3.64
CA LEU A 106 13.38 -1.91 4.52
C LEU A 106 13.81 -3.15 3.73
N LEU A 107 14.92 -3.74 4.16
CA LEU A 107 15.41 -5.06 3.73
C LEU A 107 15.13 -6.11 4.80
N PRO A 108 14.37 -7.17 4.47
CA PRO A 108 14.05 -8.23 5.42
C PRO A 108 15.26 -9.11 5.72
N SER A 109 15.20 -9.86 6.82
CA SER A 109 16.29 -10.75 7.28
C SER A 109 16.63 -11.86 6.26
N THR A 110 15.67 -12.12 5.37
CA THR A 110 15.74 -13.16 4.35
C THR A 110 16.49 -12.77 3.09
N THR A 111 16.70 -11.47 2.82
CA THR A 111 17.40 -11.02 1.62
C THR A 111 18.85 -11.48 1.68
N LYS A 112 19.26 -12.25 0.68
CA LYS A 112 20.62 -12.82 0.60
C LYS A 112 21.46 -12.17 -0.46
N ARG A 113 20.84 -11.63 -1.52
CA ARG A 113 21.56 -11.03 -2.63
C ARG A 113 20.85 -9.80 -3.19
N ILE A 114 21.64 -8.80 -3.55
CA ILE A 114 21.23 -7.63 -4.32
C ILE A 114 22.09 -7.61 -5.59
N ASP A 115 21.43 -7.63 -6.74
CA ASP A 115 22.10 -7.60 -8.01
C ASP A 115 22.51 -6.17 -8.40
N ALA A 116 23.44 -6.07 -9.37
CA ALA A 116 24.02 -4.80 -9.79
C ALA A 116 22.96 -3.72 -10.08
N TYR A 117 23.28 -2.48 -9.72
CA TYR A 117 22.42 -1.30 -9.88
C TYR A 117 21.11 -1.31 -9.07
N GLY A 118 20.96 -2.21 -8.10
CA GLY A 118 19.76 -2.34 -7.26
C GLY A 118 19.14 -1.00 -6.82
N TYR A 119 19.97 -0.05 -6.36
CA TYR A 119 19.55 1.31 -5.94
C TYR A 119 20.26 2.43 -6.69
N ASN A 120 20.85 2.15 -7.86
CA ASN A 120 21.65 3.14 -8.56
C ASN A 120 20.85 4.43 -8.88
N ASN A 121 21.42 5.61 -8.63
CA ASN A 121 20.83 6.93 -8.85
C ASN A 121 19.53 7.21 -8.07
N CYS A 122 19.29 6.53 -6.95
CA CYS A 122 18.29 6.94 -5.96
C CYS A 122 18.84 8.08 -5.10
N HIS A 123 19.00 9.28 -5.67
CA HIS A 123 19.71 10.39 -5.03
C HIS A 123 19.12 10.87 -3.70
N ASN A 124 17.86 10.55 -3.42
CA ASN A 124 17.18 10.90 -2.18
C ASN A 124 17.15 9.75 -1.16
N LEU A 125 17.73 8.58 -1.48
CA LEU A 125 17.80 7.46 -0.55
C LEU A 125 18.90 7.75 0.48
N PHE A 126 18.49 8.04 1.71
CA PHE A 126 19.39 8.38 2.80
C PHE A 126 19.36 7.35 3.94
N GLU A 127 18.36 6.46 4.00
CA GLU A 127 18.25 5.42 5.04
C GLU A 127 17.93 4.04 4.46
N ILE A 128 18.67 3.02 4.89
CA ILE A 128 18.37 1.62 4.60
C ILE A 128 18.30 0.84 5.90
N TYR A 129 17.10 0.37 6.22
CA TYR A 129 16.81 -0.46 7.37
C TYR A 129 17.08 -1.92 7.03
N CYS A 130 18.04 -2.53 7.72
CA CYS A 130 18.53 -3.88 7.45
C CYS A 130 18.18 -4.81 8.62
N ALA A 131 17.20 -5.70 8.42
CA ALA A 131 16.78 -6.62 9.47
C ALA A 131 17.74 -7.82 9.65
N ALA A 132 18.63 -8.09 8.69
CA ALA A 132 19.63 -9.15 8.82
C ALA A 132 20.87 -8.65 9.59
N PRO A 133 21.47 -9.45 10.48
CA PRO A 133 22.70 -9.09 11.20
C PRO A 133 23.95 -9.10 10.30
N THR A 134 23.82 -9.48 9.04
CA THR A 134 24.89 -9.52 8.05
C THR A 134 24.41 -8.93 6.74
N ALA A 135 25.24 -8.12 6.09
CA ALA A 135 24.96 -7.57 4.78
C ALA A 135 24.64 -8.65 3.74
N PRO A 136 23.62 -8.46 2.89
CA PRO A 136 23.39 -9.33 1.74
C PRO A 136 24.55 -9.19 0.73
N GLU A 137 24.80 -10.26 -0.01
CA GLU A 137 25.79 -10.27 -1.09
C GLU A 137 25.40 -9.25 -2.16
N ALA A 138 26.35 -8.43 -2.61
CA ALA A 138 26.18 -7.57 -3.77
C ALA A 138 26.90 -8.20 -4.97
N SER A 139 26.16 -8.60 -6.01
CA SER A 139 26.73 -9.35 -7.16
C SER A 139 27.46 -8.47 -8.18
N GLY A 140 27.65 -7.18 -7.90
CA GLY A 140 28.42 -6.25 -8.73
C GLY A 140 28.78 -4.96 -8.01
N TRP A 141 29.74 -4.21 -8.56
CA TRP A 141 30.40 -3.05 -7.95
C TRP A 141 29.51 -1.82 -7.68
N ALA A 142 28.20 -1.88 -7.92
CA ALA A 142 27.40 -0.69 -8.14
C ALA A 142 25.97 -0.73 -7.60
N ILE A 143 25.73 -1.19 -6.36
CA ILE A 143 24.38 -1.06 -5.78
C ILE A 143 24.08 0.36 -5.28
N PHE A 144 25.10 1.14 -4.90
CA PHE A 144 24.97 2.51 -4.36
C PHE A 144 25.56 3.61 -5.27
N ILE A 145 25.85 3.33 -6.55
CA ILE A 145 26.35 4.39 -7.44
C ILE A 145 25.33 5.53 -7.51
N GLY A 146 25.81 6.77 -7.31
CA GLY A 146 24.99 7.97 -7.33
C GLY A 146 24.32 8.27 -5.99
N LEU A 147 24.55 7.47 -4.94
CA LEU A 147 24.10 7.74 -3.59
C LEU A 147 25.25 8.36 -2.79
N SER A 148 24.92 9.12 -1.74
CA SER A 148 25.91 9.74 -0.87
C SER A 148 25.37 9.84 0.55
N GLY A 149 26.15 9.39 1.53
CA GLY A 149 25.79 9.52 2.95
C GLY A 149 24.57 8.69 3.34
N ILE A 150 24.54 7.41 2.93
CA ILE A 150 23.47 6.48 3.33
C ILE A 150 23.70 6.09 4.80
N ASP A 151 22.67 6.21 5.62
CA ASP A 151 22.64 5.63 6.95
C ASP A 151 22.07 4.21 6.89
N VAL A 152 22.89 3.23 7.24
CA VAL A 152 22.50 1.82 7.28
C VAL A 152 22.11 1.48 8.71
N ILE A 153 20.82 1.25 8.89
CA ILE A 153 20.22 1.02 10.20
C ILE A 153 20.18 -0.48 10.45
N VAL A 154 20.89 -0.93 11.48
CA VAL A 154 21.16 -2.35 11.76
C VAL A 154 20.73 -2.74 13.17
N PRO A 155 20.52 -4.04 13.43
CA PRO A 155 19.75 -4.44 14.60
C PRO A 155 20.56 -4.50 15.90
N ASP A 156 21.88 -4.69 15.85
CA ASP A 156 22.77 -4.65 17.01
C ASP A 156 24.20 -4.20 16.65
N ASP A 157 25.03 -3.98 17.67
CA ASP A 157 26.44 -3.57 17.51
C ASP A 157 27.29 -4.60 16.74
N ASP A 158 26.94 -5.89 16.82
CA ASP A 158 27.63 -6.94 16.06
C ASP A 158 27.32 -6.83 14.56
N ALA A 159 26.08 -6.48 14.22
CA ALA A 159 25.69 -6.16 12.86
C ALA A 159 26.41 -4.90 12.35
N VAL A 160 26.56 -3.85 13.17
CA VAL A 160 27.37 -2.68 12.80
C VAL A 160 28.77 -3.12 12.34
N ALA A 161 29.46 -3.93 13.15
CA ALA A 161 30.80 -4.41 12.82
C ALA A 161 30.83 -5.23 11.51
N LYS A 162 29.82 -6.07 11.28
CA LYS A 162 29.72 -6.93 10.08
C LYS A 162 29.43 -6.15 8.80
N TYR A 163 28.55 -5.14 8.86
CA TYR A 163 28.26 -4.29 7.70
C TYR A 163 29.42 -3.34 7.41
N ALA A 164 30.03 -2.74 8.43
CA ALA A 164 31.19 -1.86 8.27
C ALA A 164 32.41 -2.59 7.66
N ALA A 165 32.58 -3.89 7.95
CA ALA A 165 33.65 -4.71 7.36
C ALA A 165 33.37 -5.17 5.92
N ASN A 166 32.16 -4.96 5.39
CA ASN A 166 31.79 -5.38 4.04
C ASN A 166 32.21 -4.32 3.01
N ALA A 167 32.93 -4.73 1.98
CA ALA A 167 33.49 -3.80 0.98
C ALA A 167 32.46 -3.00 0.15
N VAL A 168 31.19 -3.41 0.12
CA VAL A 168 30.13 -2.69 -0.60
C VAL A 168 29.27 -1.87 0.34
N TRP A 169 29.02 -2.38 1.54
CA TRP A 169 28.15 -1.72 2.52
C TRP A 169 28.88 -0.78 3.47
N GLY A 170 30.16 -1.03 3.75
CA GLY A 170 31.00 -0.25 4.65
C GLY A 170 31.49 1.06 4.05
N ASP A 171 31.72 1.10 2.74
CA ASP A 171 32.25 2.27 2.06
C ASP A 171 31.18 3.37 1.94
N GLU A 172 31.47 4.58 2.45
CA GLU A 172 30.61 5.79 2.37
C GLU A 172 29.26 5.72 3.11
N SER A 173 29.02 4.64 3.88
CA SER A 173 27.84 4.51 4.74
C SER A 173 28.13 4.94 6.18
N THR A 174 27.11 5.45 6.87
CA THR A 174 27.07 5.49 8.33
C THR A 174 26.27 4.30 8.87
N PHE A 175 26.45 4.00 10.15
CA PHE A 175 25.74 2.91 10.80
C PHE A 175 25.09 3.41 12.08
N THR A 176 23.79 3.18 12.18
CA THR A 176 22.99 3.48 13.36
C THR A 176 22.21 2.24 13.77
N LEU A 177 21.87 2.18 15.06
CA LEU A 177 20.97 1.14 15.55
C LEU A 177 19.53 1.56 15.29
N TYR A 178 18.64 0.58 15.17
CA TYR A 178 17.22 0.89 15.06
C TYR A 178 16.74 1.79 16.22
N PRO A 179 15.86 2.77 15.93
CA PRO A 179 15.35 3.67 16.96
C PRO A 179 14.57 2.89 18.03
N SER A 180 14.81 3.26 19.28
CA SER A 180 14.14 2.70 20.47
C SER A 180 12.87 3.46 20.87
N GLU A 181 12.50 4.53 20.15
CA GLU A 181 11.40 5.41 20.54
C GLU A 181 10.03 4.87 20.12
N GLU A 182 9.03 5.11 20.99
CA GLU A 182 7.64 4.73 20.77
C GLU A 182 7.08 5.37 19.50
N VAL A 183 6.46 4.54 18.69
CA VAL A 183 5.84 4.95 17.44
C VAL A 183 4.40 5.36 17.71
N SER A 184 4.09 6.65 17.52
CA SER A 184 2.73 7.16 17.70
C SER A 184 1.86 6.77 16.50
N ILE A 185 1.08 5.72 16.63
CA ILE A 185 0.05 5.37 15.65
C ILE A 185 -1.20 6.17 15.96
N SER A 186 -1.72 6.88 14.95
CA SER A 186 -3.01 7.55 15.06
C SER A 186 -4.04 6.88 14.18
N MET A 187 -5.24 6.71 14.73
CA MET A 187 -6.39 6.20 13.99
C MET A 187 -7.12 7.40 13.42
N THR A 188 -7.04 7.61 12.11
CA THR A 188 -7.76 8.69 11.45
C THR A 188 -8.45 8.13 10.21
N GLY A 189 -9.77 8.28 10.11
CA GLY A 189 -10.54 7.83 8.95
C GLY A 189 -12.02 7.67 9.26
N GLU A 190 -12.87 7.84 8.25
CA GLU A 190 -14.29 7.51 8.32
C GLU A 190 -14.52 6.05 7.88
N VAL A 191 -15.47 5.36 8.54
CA VAL A 191 -15.97 4.04 8.16
C VAL A 191 -16.78 4.20 6.87
N GLU A 192 -16.18 3.91 5.71
CA GLU A 192 -16.93 4.00 4.45
C GLU A 192 -17.65 2.69 4.13
N LYS A 193 -18.98 2.75 4.16
CA LYS A 193 -19.86 1.66 3.74
C LYS A 193 -19.82 1.47 2.22
N TYR A 194 -19.07 0.47 1.78
CA TYR A 194 -19.57 -0.43 0.75
C TYR A 194 -19.68 -1.79 1.42
N ASN A 195 -20.83 -2.02 2.04
CA ASN A 195 -21.08 -3.09 3.02
C ASN A 195 -20.30 -3.00 4.37
N ASP A 196 -19.74 -1.86 4.78
CA ASP A 196 -19.12 -1.61 6.11
C ASP A 196 -17.83 -2.38 6.45
N HIS A 197 -16.70 -2.09 5.78
CA HIS A 197 -15.58 -3.02 5.88
C HIS A 197 -14.16 -2.48 6.05
N TYR A 198 -13.82 -1.18 6.15
CA TYR A 198 -12.40 -0.81 6.34
C TYR A 198 -12.14 0.40 7.26
N MET A 199 -11.02 0.36 7.99
CA MET A 199 -10.47 1.41 8.85
C MET A 199 -9.06 1.77 8.39
N ARG A 200 -8.67 3.04 8.51
CA ARG A 200 -7.34 3.53 8.13
C ARG A 200 -6.45 3.72 9.34
N PHE A 201 -5.25 3.15 9.29
CA PHE A 201 -4.15 3.43 10.21
C PHE A 201 -3.28 4.53 9.60
N ALA A 202 -3.03 5.62 10.32
CA ALA A 202 -2.04 6.62 9.96
C ALA A 202 -0.73 6.30 10.70
N LEU A 203 0.26 5.88 9.93
CA LEU A 203 1.54 5.34 10.39
C LEU A 203 2.62 6.43 10.49
N GLY A 204 2.56 7.46 9.64
CA GLY A 204 3.02 8.83 9.92
C GLY A 204 4.51 9.10 10.22
N ASN A 205 5.40 8.12 10.16
CA ASN A 205 6.81 8.29 10.54
C ASN A 205 7.83 7.62 9.59
N ASN A 206 7.42 7.26 8.37
CA ASN A 206 8.28 6.61 7.36
C ASN A 206 8.99 5.30 7.80
N LEU A 207 8.61 4.71 8.94
CA LEU A 207 9.08 3.39 9.30
C LEU A 207 8.30 2.33 8.52
N ALA A 208 8.93 1.16 8.35
CA ALA A 208 8.18 -0.01 7.93
C ALA A 208 7.46 -0.65 9.13
N TYR A 209 6.29 -1.22 8.85
CA TYR A 209 5.37 -1.76 9.83
C TYR A 209 4.92 -3.15 9.44
N LYS A 210 4.91 -4.03 10.43
CA LYS A 210 4.18 -5.30 10.37
C LYS A 210 2.80 -5.08 10.98
N ILE A 211 1.77 -5.42 10.24
CA ILE A 211 0.38 -5.34 10.70
C ILE A 211 -0.15 -6.77 10.81
N TYR A 212 -0.51 -7.14 12.02
CA TYR A 212 -1.10 -8.44 12.33
C TYR A 212 -2.59 -8.30 12.63
N LYS A 213 -3.36 -9.33 12.27
CA LYS A 213 -4.73 -9.54 12.74
C LYS A 213 -4.73 -10.79 13.62
N GLY A 214 -4.88 -10.64 14.93
CA GLY A 214 -4.47 -11.69 15.86
C GLY A 214 -2.98 -12.02 15.68
N ASP A 215 -2.64 -13.30 15.44
CA ASP A 215 -1.26 -13.74 15.20
C ASP A 215 -0.88 -13.77 13.70
N GLU A 216 -1.82 -13.49 12.80
CA GLU A 216 -1.60 -13.55 11.35
C GLU A 216 -1.02 -12.23 10.83
N LEU A 217 0.16 -12.28 10.21
CA LEU A 217 0.72 -11.14 9.47
C LEU A 217 -0.09 -10.89 8.20
N ILE A 218 -0.77 -9.76 8.12
CA ILE A 218 -1.60 -9.39 6.96
C ILE A 218 -0.94 -8.34 6.06
N ALA A 219 0.02 -7.58 6.59
CA ALA A 219 0.74 -6.58 5.83
C ALA A 219 2.16 -6.33 6.34
N LEU A 220 3.07 -6.10 5.40
CA LEU A 220 4.31 -5.39 5.62
C LEU A 220 4.28 -4.14 4.74
N THR A 221 4.35 -2.96 5.33
CA THR A 221 4.21 -1.70 4.60
C THR A 221 5.18 -0.64 5.09
N ALA A 222 5.60 0.25 4.21
CA ALA A 222 6.29 1.49 4.56
C ALA A 222 5.46 2.73 4.15
N ALA A 223 4.16 2.53 3.94
CA ALA A 223 3.23 3.60 3.55
C ALA A 223 2.81 4.44 4.76
N ASP A 224 2.52 5.71 4.53
CA ASP A 224 1.98 6.63 5.56
C ASP A 224 0.62 6.19 6.10
N PHE A 225 -0.10 5.39 5.32
CA PHE A 225 -1.39 4.83 5.70
C PHE A 225 -1.54 3.38 5.24
N TYR A 226 -2.31 2.62 6.02
CA TYR A 226 -2.75 1.28 5.63
C TYR A 226 -4.23 1.09 5.95
N TYR A 227 -4.96 0.43 5.06
CA TYR A 227 -6.38 0.12 5.23
C TYR A 227 -6.54 -1.31 5.71
N VAL A 228 -7.19 -1.50 6.85
CA VAL A 228 -7.53 -2.83 7.39
C VAL A 228 -9.02 -3.08 7.36
N PRO A 229 -9.47 -4.33 7.19
CA PRO A 229 -10.89 -4.59 7.20
C PRO A 229 -11.54 -4.45 8.58
N ILE A 230 -12.75 -3.90 8.65
CA ILE A 230 -13.64 -3.94 9.80
C ILE A 230 -14.55 -5.16 9.63
N THR A 231 -14.55 -6.06 10.60
CA THR A 231 -15.47 -7.21 10.63
C THR A 231 -16.62 -6.95 11.61
N ALA A 232 -17.81 -7.50 11.34
CA ALA A 232 -18.98 -7.36 12.22
C ALA A 232 -18.74 -7.82 13.66
N GLU A 233 -17.81 -8.74 13.87
CA GLU A 233 -17.38 -9.24 15.18
C GLU A 233 -16.38 -8.32 15.89
N GLY A 234 -16.03 -7.17 15.29
CA GLY A 234 -14.83 -6.42 15.67
C GLY A 234 -13.56 -7.14 15.22
N ALA A 235 -12.39 -6.51 15.39
CA ALA A 235 -11.10 -7.10 15.08
C ALA A 235 -9.99 -6.49 15.95
N GLU A 236 -9.02 -7.31 16.31
CA GLU A 236 -7.79 -6.86 16.97
C GLU A 236 -6.65 -6.83 15.97
N TYR A 237 -6.02 -5.68 15.86
CA TYR A 237 -4.84 -5.46 15.06
C TYR A 237 -3.65 -5.15 15.96
N TYR A 238 -2.51 -5.73 15.62
CA TYR A 238 -1.24 -5.44 16.28
C TYR A 238 -0.33 -4.81 15.25
N ILE A 239 0.08 -3.57 15.48
CA ILE A 239 0.96 -2.85 14.58
C ILE A 239 2.31 -2.75 15.25
N VAL A 240 3.32 -3.29 14.57
CA VAL A 240 4.67 -3.43 15.10
C VAL A 240 5.61 -2.68 14.17
N PRO A 241 6.26 -1.59 14.63
CA PRO A 241 7.37 -0.98 13.92
C PRO A 241 8.47 -2.03 13.68
N THR A 242 9.06 -2.08 12.49
CA THR A 242 10.02 -3.13 12.11
C THR A 242 11.43 -2.91 12.67
N ASN A 243 11.57 -2.51 13.94
CA ASN A 243 12.89 -2.41 14.56
C ASN A 243 13.56 -3.78 14.81
N MET A 244 12.81 -4.88 14.66
CA MET A 244 13.22 -6.29 14.44
C MET A 244 14.25 -6.90 15.42
N MET A 245 14.78 -6.15 16.37
CA MET A 245 15.44 -6.66 17.56
C MET A 245 14.71 -6.20 18.81
N ASN A 246 14.08 -7.20 19.44
CA ASN A 246 13.39 -7.18 20.72
C ASN A 246 12.14 -6.31 20.78
N ASP A 247 11.00 -6.99 20.92
CA ASP A 247 9.83 -6.53 21.66
C ASP A 247 9.53 -5.02 21.55
N ALA A 248 9.53 -4.45 20.33
CA ALA A 248 8.79 -3.20 20.15
C ALA A 248 7.38 -3.50 20.61
N GLU A 249 6.91 -2.79 21.64
CA GLU A 249 5.57 -2.99 22.14
C GLU A 249 4.60 -2.82 20.97
N ALA A 250 3.93 -3.91 20.61
CA ALA A 250 2.95 -3.90 19.57
C ALA A 250 1.88 -2.89 19.99
N THR A 251 1.63 -1.89 19.14
CA THR A 251 0.50 -1.00 19.39
C THR A 251 -0.76 -1.80 19.08
N LYS A 252 -1.46 -2.22 20.15
CA LYS A 252 -2.73 -2.92 20.05
C LYS A 252 -3.82 -1.93 19.66
N VAL A 253 -4.47 -2.23 18.56
CA VAL A 253 -5.60 -1.48 18.02
C VAL A 253 -6.83 -2.38 18.03
N VAL A 254 -7.84 -2.02 18.82
CA VAL A 254 -9.10 -2.78 18.91
C VAL A 254 -10.19 -2.05 18.14
N ILE A 255 -10.73 -2.69 17.11
CA ILE A 255 -11.92 -2.26 16.41
C ILE A 255 -13.12 -2.91 17.08
N ALA A 256 -13.90 -2.13 17.84
CA ALA A 256 -15.05 -2.64 18.56
C ALA A 256 -16.23 -2.98 17.61
N PRO A 257 -17.04 -4.02 17.91
CA PRO A 257 -18.23 -4.37 17.13
C PRO A 257 -19.24 -3.23 17.00
N SER A 258 -19.32 -2.34 18.00
CA SER A 258 -20.23 -1.18 18.02
C SER A 258 -19.86 -0.07 17.03
N ALA A 259 -18.65 -0.11 16.45
CA ALA A 259 -18.27 0.73 15.31
C ALA A 259 -18.88 0.24 13.99
N VAL A 260 -19.49 -0.96 13.97
CA VAL A 260 -20.10 -1.59 12.80
C VAL A 260 -21.62 -1.48 12.89
N LYS A 261 -22.21 -0.46 12.25
CA LYS A 261 -23.67 -0.30 12.18
C LYS A 261 -24.25 -1.21 11.09
N ASN A 262 -24.93 -2.29 11.49
CA ASN A 262 -25.78 -3.05 10.58
C ASN A 262 -26.94 -2.16 10.10
N VAL A 263 -27.00 -1.91 8.79
CA VAL A 263 -28.19 -1.34 8.12
C VAL A 263 -28.84 -2.49 7.37
N THR A 264 -29.89 -3.07 7.93
CA THR A 264 -30.74 -4.02 7.23
C THR A 264 -32.21 -3.72 7.53
N ASP A 265 -33.01 -3.69 6.46
CA ASP A 265 -34.45 -4.00 6.40
C ASP A 265 -35.53 -2.90 6.52
N ASP A 266 -35.25 -1.62 6.23
CA ASP A 266 -36.32 -0.62 6.04
C ASP A 266 -36.58 -0.31 4.56
N LEU A 267 -37.78 -0.67 4.09
CA LEU A 267 -38.30 -0.45 2.73
C LEU A 267 -38.55 1.04 2.39
N ASP A 268 -38.25 1.96 3.30
CA ASP A 268 -38.33 3.41 3.12
C ASP A 268 -36.98 4.06 2.73
N LEU A 269 -35.91 3.27 2.58
CA LEU A 269 -34.59 3.81 2.26
C LEU A 269 -34.41 4.03 0.74
N PRO A 270 -33.88 5.20 0.31
CA PRO A 270 -33.65 5.49 -1.09
C PRO A 270 -32.62 4.53 -1.69
N THR A 271 -32.96 3.95 -2.83
CA THR A 271 -32.05 3.06 -3.58
C THR A 271 -31.35 3.85 -4.66
N VAL A 272 -30.01 3.79 -4.67
CA VAL A 272 -29.19 4.49 -5.67
C VAL A 272 -28.43 3.49 -6.53
N TYR A 273 -28.52 3.63 -7.85
CA TYR A 273 -27.79 2.77 -8.79
C TYR A 273 -27.40 3.51 -10.07
N GLY A 274 -26.39 3.00 -10.76
CA GLY A 274 -25.86 3.58 -12.00
C GLY A 274 -26.22 2.71 -13.19
N ARG A 275 -26.63 3.35 -14.29
CA ARG A 275 -26.93 2.66 -15.55
C ARG A 275 -26.72 3.63 -16.72
N ASP A 276 -26.07 3.15 -17.78
CA ASP A 276 -25.92 3.86 -19.05
C ASP A 276 -25.31 5.29 -18.90
N GLY A 277 -24.33 5.48 -18.01
CA GLY A 277 -23.73 6.79 -17.78
C GLY A 277 -24.58 7.77 -16.97
N SER A 278 -25.69 7.31 -16.37
CA SER A 278 -26.57 8.11 -15.51
C SER A 278 -26.74 7.50 -14.12
N ILE A 279 -26.90 8.35 -13.11
CA ILE A 279 -27.23 7.97 -11.74
C ILE A 279 -28.75 8.01 -11.58
N TYR A 280 -29.32 6.93 -11.06
CA TYR A 280 -30.73 6.78 -10.74
C TYR A 280 -30.89 6.76 -9.22
N ILE A 281 -31.83 7.56 -8.72
CA ILE A 281 -32.23 7.59 -7.32
C ILE A 281 -33.71 7.23 -7.29
N HIS A 282 -34.06 6.14 -6.61
CA HIS A 282 -35.42 5.62 -6.51
C HIS A 282 -35.89 5.63 -5.05
N GLY A 283 -37.14 6.00 -4.83
CA GLY A 283 -37.74 6.04 -3.49
C GLY A 283 -37.93 7.45 -2.92
N ASN A 284 -38.62 7.54 -1.78
CA ASN A 284 -38.98 8.82 -1.17
C ASN A 284 -37.89 9.28 -0.20
N THR A 285 -37.17 10.34 -0.56
CA THR A 285 -36.09 10.93 0.26
C THR A 285 -36.58 11.96 1.27
N HIS A 286 -37.89 12.20 1.41
CA HIS A 286 -38.46 13.14 2.40
C HIS A 286 -37.76 14.53 2.47
N GLY A 287 -37.28 15.06 1.35
CA GLY A 287 -36.60 16.36 1.28
C GLY A 287 -35.12 16.34 1.68
N GLU A 288 -34.51 15.16 1.77
CA GLU A 288 -33.08 15.00 2.03
C GLU A 288 -32.21 15.56 0.91
N MET A 289 -31.03 16.06 1.30
CA MET A 289 -30.02 16.59 0.39
C MET A 289 -29.28 15.45 -0.29
N VAL A 290 -29.28 15.45 -1.62
CA VAL A 290 -28.41 14.60 -2.43
C VAL A 290 -27.16 15.36 -2.83
N THR A 291 -26.01 14.76 -2.58
CA THR A 291 -24.71 15.31 -2.96
C THR A 291 -23.91 14.24 -3.70
N VAL A 292 -23.41 14.53 -4.89
CA VAL A 292 -22.61 13.60 -5.68
C VAL A 292 -21.17 14.10 -5.76
N PHE A 293 -20.24 13.22 -5.44
CA PHE A 293 -18.81 13.43 -5.60
C PHE A 293 -18.24 12.41 -6.58
N ASP A 294 -17.17 12.78 -7.29
CA ASP A 294 -16.39 11.81 -8.05
C ASP A 294 -15.48 10.97 -7.12
N MET A 295 -14.81 9.96 -7.69
CA MET A 295 -13.91 9.07 -6.95
C MET A 295 -12.69 9.75 -6.29
N TYR A 296 -12.44 11.03 -6.59
CA TYR A 296 -11.39 11.83 -5.95
C TYR A 296 -11.96 12.77 -4.87
N GLY A 297 -13.25 12.65 -4.54
CA GLY A 297 -13.93 13.47 -3.54
C GLY A 297 -14.28 14.88 -4.01
N ARG A 298 -14.26 15.16 -5.33
CA ARG A 298 -14.64 16.49 -5.85
C ARG A 298 -16.16 16.57 -6.01
N LEU A 299 -16.75 17.67 -5.56
CA LEU A 299 -18.20 17.91 -5.64
C LEU A 299 -18.66 18.07 -7.11
N CYS A 300 -19.55 17.19 -7.57
CA CYS A 300 -20.13 17.23 -8.91
C CYS A 300 -21.56 17.79 -8.93
N PHE A 301 -22.39 17.43 -7.93
CA PHE A 301 -23.81 17.82 -7.88
C PHE A 301 -24.29 17.95 -6.43
N ARG A 302 -25.23 18.88 -6.16
CA ARG A 302 -25.87 19.02 -4.84
C ARG A 302 -27.29 19.60 -4.94
N ARG A 303 -28.31 18.90 -4.41
CA ARG A 303 -29.71 19.36 -4.41
C ARG A 303 -30.59 18.55 -3.44
N ALA A 304 -31.65 19.14 -2.88
CA ALA A 304 -32.72 18.38 -2.23
C ALA A 304 -33.58 17.64 -3.27
N THR A 305 -33.87 16.36 -3.03
CA THR A 305 -34.66 15.53 -3.96
C THR A 305 -36.00 15.17 -3.33
N ASN A 306 -37.03 15.02 -4.16
CA ASN A 306 -38.36 14.54 -3.76
C ASN A 306 -38.87 13.60 -4.86
N GLY A 307 -38.75 12.29 -4.66
CA GLY A 307 -39.14 11.25 -5.62
C GLY A 307 -38.00 10.82 -6.56
N ASP A 308 -38.35 10.08 -7.61
CA ASP A 308 -37.38 9.53 -8.55
C ASP A 308 -36.67 10.64 -9.34
N GLU A 309 -35.34 10.62 -9.36
CA GLU A 309 -34.52 11.62 -10.07
C GLU A 309 -33.38 10.93 -10.84
N VAL A 310 -33.05 11.49 -12.02
CA VAL A 310 -31.97 11.01 -12.89
C VAL A 310 -30.97 12.14 -13.10
N ILE A 311 -29.69 11.85 -12.89
CA ILE A 311 -28.60 12.82 -13.03
C ILE A 311 -27.56 12.25 -14.01
N THR A 312 -27.25 13.00 -15.05
CA THR A 312 -26.23 12.62 -16.05
C THR A 312 -24.90 13.28 -15.72
N LEU A 313 -23.84 12.48 -15.57
CA LEU A 313 -22.48 12.93 -15.23
C LEU A 313 -21.46 12.22 -16.14
N ASP A 314 -20.23 12.73 -16.22
CA ASP A 314 -19.17 12.10 -17.03
C ASP A 314 -18.77 10.70 -16.49
N ARG A 315 -17.98 9.90 -17.20
CA ARG A 315 -17.72 8.48 -16.82
C ARG A 315 -16.80 8.33 -15.60
N GLY A 316 -17.18 7.48 -14.63
CA GLY A 316 -16.39 7.22 -13.42
C GLY A 316 -17.14 6.45 -12.32
N ILE A 317 -16.46 6.24 -11.19
CA ILE A 317 -17.10 5.83 -9.92
C ILE A 317 -17.44 7.10 -9.16
N TYR A 318 -18.65 7.16 -8.63
CA TYR A 318 -19.19 8.31 -7.90
C TYR A 318 -19.62 7.89 -6.51
N VAL A 319 -19.52 8.81 -5.55
CA VAL A 319 -20.11 8.67 -4.22
C VAL A 319 -21.34 9.57 -4.18
N VAL A 320 -22.50 8.97 -3.97
CA VAL A 320 -23.77 9.68 -3.80
C VAL A 320 -24.12 9.67 -2.32
N LEU A 321 -24.21 10.84 -1.72
CA LEU A 321 -24.78 11.05 -0.40
C LEU A 321 -26.27 11.34 -0.57
N VAL A 322 -27.15 10.58 0.07
CA VAL A 322 -28.55 10.96 0.28
C VAL A 322 -28.73 11.18 1.77
N GLY A 323 -28.98 12.42 2.18
CA GLY A 323 -28.89 12.80 3.59
C GLY A 323 -27.47 12.57 4.13
N ASN A 324 -27.34 11.72 5.15
CA ASN A 324 -26.06 11.33 5.76
C ASN A 324 -25.60 9.92 5.33
N HIS A 325 -26.16 9.36 4.26
CA HIS A 325 -25.90 7.98 3.84
C HIS A 325 -25.12 7.94 2.52
N PRO A 326 -23.80 7.64 2.55
CA PRO A 326 -22.99 7.46 1.34
C PRO A 326 -23.26 6.13 0.65
N THR A 327 -23.43 6.19 -0.67
CA THR A 327 -23.54 5.02 -1.55
C THR A 327 -22.62 5.19 -2.76
N LYS A 328 -21.73 4.24 -3.02
CA LYS A 328 -20.88 4.26 -4.22
C LYS A 328 -21.69 3.75 -5.42
N VAL A 329 -21.57 4.45 -6.54
CA VAL A 329 -22.31 4.15 -7.76
C VAL A 329 -21.34 4.15 -8.92
N ARG A 330 -21.38 3.11 -9.74
CA ARG A 330 -20.56 3.01 -10.95
C ARG A 330 -21.43 3.32 -12.17
N LEU A 331 -21.00 4.29 -12.98
CA LEU A 331 -21.65 4.72 -14.22
C LEU A 331 -21.27 3.88 -15.45
#